data_AF-A0A5C3N2W8-F1
#
_entry.id   AF-A0A5C3N2W8-F1
#
_cell.length_a   1.000
_cell.length_b   1.000
_cell.length_c   1.000
_cell.angle_alpha   90.00
_cell.angle_beta   90.00
_cell.angle_gamma   90.00
#
_symmetry.space_group_name_H-M   'P 1'
#
loop_
_entity.id
_entity.type
_entity.pdbx_description
1 polymer ?
#
loop_
_entity_poly.entity_id
_entity_poly.type
_entity_poly.pdbx_seq_one_letter_code
_entity_poly.pdbx_strand_id
1 'polypeptide(L)'
;MNSNHAEDWKELSKLIREWVHLSWQTILGEREIELRPPDEIAALLVESLSGHIAAVGGSWLALSDIERAEHHQQIVNEIKVSLGAAAYAALSEVEKFKINRFIWLGCCMHKELNSVKGGNAAMIAWWVQNGVPGPVLLLNKFNAANLPHILSPSSSLTPAEKLAFNSSTCGGVKITTLLGSEFKHKDDKKGQQATYSYWMEEQLGHPHSFPDTSNTRFQSHGGVATVLIIHQTLHIKFMEFVRDGKQDDSGFMNLEENIYRGLQDPPTLTELAILAIYG
;
A
#
# COMPACT_ATOMS: atom_id res chain seq x y z
N MET A 1 17.82 0.27 -1.57
CA MET A 1 17.09 1.30 -0.81
C MET A 1 15.98 0.59 -0.05
N ASN A 2 16.12 0.43 1.27
CA ASN A 2 15.15 -0.23 2.14
C ASN A 2 14.66 0.76 3.22
N SER A 3 14.18 1.93 2.83
CA SER A 3 13.58 2.87 3.78
C SER A 3 12.08 2.58 3.93
N ASN A 4 11.54 2.81 5.13
CA ASN A 4 10.13 2.66 5.37
C ASN A 4 9.41 3.88 4.78
N HIS A 5 8.98 3.74 3.54
CA HIS A 5 8.28 4.76 2.77
C HIS A 5 7.20 5.50 3.58
N ALA A 6 6.40 4.79 4.39
CA ALA A 6 5.34 5.43 5.17
C ALA A 6 5.88 6.34 6.29
N GLU A 7 6.98 5.95 6.95
CA GLU A 7 7.63 6.79 7.96
C GLU A 7 8.39 7.96 7.32
N ASP A 8 9.02 7.74 6.17
CA ASP A 8 9.67 8.82 5.42
C ASP A 8 8.66 9.90 5.01
N TRP A 9 7.47 9.51 4.55
CA TRP A 9 6.40 10.46 4.21
C TRP A 9 5.79 11.16 5.41
N LYS A 10 5.73 10.50 6.58
CA LYS A 10 5.33 11.15 7.83
C LYS A 10 6.33 12.25 8.19
N GLU A 11 7.62 11.93 8.12
CA GLU A 11 8.67 12.88 8.46
C GLU A 11 8.72 14.03 7.47
N LEU A 12 8.68 13.74 6.17
CA LEU A 12 8.59 14.76 5.13
C LEU A 12 7.35 15.65 5.33
N SER A 13 6.21 15.09 5.71
CA SER A 13 5.01 15.88 6.00
C SER A 13 5.19 16.84 7.17
N LYS A 14 5.96 16.49 8.20
CA LYS A 14 6.27 17.41 9.31
C LYS A 14 7.18 18.53 8.82
N LEU A 15 8.24 18.18 8.10
CA LEU A 15 9.20 19.14 7.54
C LEU A 15 8.51 20.12 6.59
N ILE A 16 7.61 19.66 5.72
CA ILE A 16 6.81 20.53 4.85
C ILE A 16 5.92 21.46 5.68
N ARG A 17 5.27 20.95 6.74
CA ARG A 17 4.41 21.78 7.59
C ARG A 17 5.20 22.89 8.28
N GLU A 18 6.37 22.56 8.83
CA GLU A 18 7.29 23.53 9.44
C GLU A 18 7.78 24.55 8.41
N TRP A 19 8.18 24.08 7.22
CA TRP A 19 8.62 24.93 6.13
C TRP A 19 7.52 25.89 5.65
N VAL A 20 6.28 25.42 5.51
CA VAL A 20 5.13 26.27 5.17
C VAL A 20 4.90 27.33 6.26
N HIS A 21 4.99 26.95 7.54
CA HIS A 21 4.83 27.90 8.64
C HIS A 21 5.92 28.99 8.64
N LEU A 22 7.19 28.60 8.47
CA LEU A 22 8.30 29.55 8.35
C LEU A 22 8.15 30.45 7.12
N SER A 23 7.71 29.90 5.98
CA SER A 23 7.47 30.66 4.76
C SER A 23 6.41 31.74 4.97
N TRP A 24 5.34 31.41 5.69
CA TRP A 24 4.30 32.39 6.05
C TRP A 24 4.81 33.49 6.97
N GLN A 25 5.65 33.16 7.95
CA GLN A 25 6.29 34.18 8.78
C GLN A 25 7.14 35.11 7.91
N THR A 26 7.98 34.59 7.03
CA THR A 26 8.78 35.42 6.12
C THR A 26 7.90 36.35 5.25
N ILE A 27 6.82 35.83 4.65
CA ILE A 27 5.88 36.63 3.84
C ILE A 27 5.22 37.74 4.67
N LEU A 28 4.83 37.45 5.90
CA LEU A 28 4.26 38.46 6.81
C LEU A 28 5.30 39.51 7.20
N GLY A 29 6.54 39.11 7.44
CA GLY A 29 7.64 40.02 7.74
C GLY A 29 7.97 40.95 6.59
N GLU A 30 7.95 40.44 5.35
CA GLU A 30 8.11 41.27 4.15
C GLU A 30 7.03 42.33 4.06
N ARG A 31 5.76 41.96 4.33
CA ARG A 31 4.66 42.93 4.37
C ARG A 31 4.82 43.97 5.47
N GLU A 32 5.27 43.57 6.66
CA GLU A 32 5.54 44.51 7.74
C GLU A 32 6.65 45.52 7.36
N ILE A 33 7.69 45.08 6.66
CA ILE A 33 8.75 45.97 6.17
C ILE A 33 8.19 46.99 5.17
N GLU A 34 7.31 46.55 4.26
CA GLU A 34 6.68 47.43 3.27
C GLU A 34 5.73 48.46 3.89
N LEU A 35 5.06 48.10 4.98
CA LEU A 35 4.06 48.95 5.63
C LEU A 35 4.65 49.93 6.66
N ARG A 36 5.84 49.64 7.19
CA ARG A 36 6.47 50.46 8.24
C ARG A 36 7.23 51.66 7.67
N PRO A 37 7.35 52.75 8.45
CA PRO A 37 8.20 53.88 8.10
C PRO A 37 9.66 53.45 7.87
N PRO A 38 10.36 53.98 6.84
CA PRO A 38 11.74 53.61 6.54
C PRO A 38 12.74 53.83 7.69
N ASP A 39 12.50 54.82 8.55
CA ASP A 39 13.32 55.13 9.72
C ASP A 39 13.21 54.05 10.81
N GLU A 40 12.03 53.45 11.01
CA GLU A 40 11.88 52.31 11.92
C GLU A 40 12.64 51.08 11.42
N ILE A 41 12.56 50.80 10.11
CA ILE A 41 13.29 49.69 9.50
C ILE A 41 14.81 49.94 9.55
N ALA A 42 15.25 51.17 9.32
CA ALA A 42 16.65 51.55 9.44
C ALA A 42 17.17 51.35 10.87
N ALA A 43 16.37 51.69 11.89
CA ALA A 43 16.73 51.45 13.28
C ALA A 43 16.93 49.96 13.59
N LEU A 44 16.00 49.10 13.13
CA LEU A 44 16.10 47.64 13.29
C LEU A 44 17.33 47.06 12.59
N LEU A 45 17.64 47.55 11.38
CA LEU A 45 18.83 47.14 10.63
C LEU A 45 20.11 47.55 11.35
N VAL A 46 20.20 48.78 11.87
CA VAL A 46 21.38 49.27 12.61
C VAL A 46 21.60 48.48 13.89
N GLU A 47 20.52 48.18 14.63
CA GLU A 47 20.58 47.38 15.85
C GLU A 47 21.08 45.95 15.55
N SER A 48 20.47 45.28 14.58
CA SER A 48 20.84 43.91 14.20
C SER A 48 22.27 43.85 13.63
N LEU A 49 22.65 44.80 12.78
CA LEU A 49 24.00 44.92 12.24
C LEU A 49 25.04 45.11 13.36
N SER A 50 24.75 45.96 14.35
CA SER A 50 25.65 46.16 15.49
C SER A 50 25.88 44.86 16.26
N GLY A 51 24.84 44.04 16.43
CA GLY A 51 24.95 42.71 17.04
C GLY A 51 25.82 41.74 16.23
N HIS A 52 25.63 41.68 14.91
CA HIS A 52 26.44 40.84 14.02
C HIS A 52 27.91 41.30 14.00
N ILE A 53 28.18 42.61 13.93
CA ILE A 53 29.54 43.17 14.03
C ILE A 53 30.19 42.75 15.36
N ALA A 54 29.48 42.86 16.47
CA ALA A 54 29.99 42.46 17.78
C ALA A 54 30.30 40.95 17.85
N ALA A 55 29.47 40.11 17.23
CA ALA A 55 29.67 38.66 17.20
C ALA A 55 30.88 38.24 16.36
N VAL A 56 31.13 38.91 15.22
CA VAL A 56 32.31 38.70 14.39
C VAL A 56 33.57 39.33 15.02
N GLY A 57 33.39 40.40 15.80
CA GLY A 57 34.46 41.11 16.50
C GLY A 57 35.36 41.94 15.58
N GLY A 58 36.62 42.13 15.97
CA GLY A 58 37.59 42.99 15.26
C GLY A 58 37.89 42.58 13.81
N SER A 59 37.43 41.39 13.38
CA SER A 59 37.58 40.87 12.02
C SER A 59 36.51 41.35 11.04
N TRP A 60 35.46 42.07 11.48
CA TRP A 60 34.39 42.52 10.59
C TRP A 60 34.90 43.34 9.38
N LEU A 61 35.86 44.22 9.62
CA LEU A 61 36.48 45.03 8.56
C LEU A 61 37.42 44.22 7.66
N ALA A 62 37.90 43.07 8.13
CA ALA A 62 38.77 42.16 7.39
C ALA A 62 38.00 41.16 6.52
N LEU A 63 36.67 41.07 6.68
CA LEU A 63 35.81 40.27 5.81
C LEU A 63 35.86 40.79 4.36
N SER A 64 35.75 39.87 3.41
CA SER A 64 35.53 40.18 2.00
C SER A 64 34.13 40.79 1.78
N ASP A 65 33.92 41.39 0.60
CA ASP A 65 32.60 41.90 0.22
C ASP A 65 31.53 40.81 0.16
N ILE A 66 31.92 39.59 -0.22
CA ILE A 66 31.01 38.44 -0.31
C ILE A 66 30.55 38.03 1.10
N GLU A 67 31.48 37.85 2.04
CA GLU A 67 31.16 37.48 3.42
C GLU A 67 30.30 38.57 4.10
N ARG A 68 30.60 39.85 3.87
CA ARG A 68 29.74 40.95 4.36
C ARG A 68 28.34 40.91 3.76
N ALA A 69 28.22 40.60 2.46
CA ALA A 69 26.92 40.47 1.81
C ALA A 69 26.09 39.30 2.37
N GLU A 70 26.73 38.17 2.70
CA GLU A 70 26.07 37.03 3.36
C GLU A 70 25.52 37.41 4.73
N HIS A 71 26.31 38.13 5.55
CA HIS A 71 25.84 38.66 6.83
C HIS A 71 24.68 39.65 6.66
N HIS A 72 24.75 40.57 5.69
CA HIS A 72 23.63 41.49 5.40
C HIS A 72 22.36 40.73 5.00
N GLN A 73 22.47 39.69 4.17
CA GLN A 73 21.33 38.87 3.78
C GLN A 73 20.74 38.12 4.99
N GLN A 74 21.59 37.62 5.88
CA GLN A 74 21.17 36.97 7.11
C GLN A 74 20.41 37.95 8.03
N ILE A 75 20.94 39.16 8.24
CA ILE A 75 20.29 40.22 9.03
C ILE A 75 18.89 40.52 8.49
N VAL A 76 18.76 40.71 7.16
CA VAL A 76 17.45 40.98 6.54
C VAL A 76 16.48 39.81 6.76
N ASN A 77 16.96 38.56 6.64
CA ASN A 77 16.13 37.38 6.87
C ASN A 77 15.69 37.27 8.34
N GLU A 78 16.58 37.54 9.30
CA GLU A 78 16.27 37.53 10.73
C GLU A 78 15.20 38.58 11.09
N ILE A 79 15.32 39.79 10.54
CA ILE A 79 14.32 40.85 10.71
C ILE A 79 12.98 40.43 10.13
N LYS A 80 12.94 39.87 8.91
CA LYS A 80 11.71 39.35 8.29
C LYS A 80 11.06 38.28 9.17
N VAL A 81 11.82 37.30 9.65
CA VAL A 81 11.27 36.23 10.51
C VAL A 81 10.73 36.81 11.82
N SER A 82 11.44 37.74 12.44
CA SER A 82 11.02 38.38 13.71
C SER A 82 9.73 39.19 13.55
N LEU A 83 9.69 40.10 12.57
CA LEU A 83 8.50 40.90 12.26
C LEU A 83 7.33 40.00 11.85
N GLY A 84 7.62 38.99 11.03
CA GLY A 84 6.64 38.00 10.59
C GLY A 84 6.03 37.18 11.72
N ALA A 85 6.83 36.76 12.69
CA ALA A 85 6.36 36.05 13.88
C ALA A 85 5.47 36.95 14.76
N ALA A 86 5.85 38.22 14.92
CA ALA A 86 5.03 39.20 15.65
C ALA A 86 3.70 39.49 14.94
N ALA A 87 3.74 39.72 13.62
CA ALA A 87 2.55 39.92 12.80
C ALA A 87 1.62 38.70 12.84
N TYR A 88 2.18 37.49 12.71
CA TYR A 88 1.44 36.25 12.84
C TYR A 88 0.79 36.11 14.23
N ALA A 89 1.50 36.46 15.31
CA ALA A 89 0.96 36.39 16.66
C ALA A 89 -0.24 37.34 16.86
N ALA A 90 -0.23 38.49 16.19
CA ALA A 90 -1.30 39.49 16.22
C ALA A 90 -2.53 39.13 15.37
N LEU A 91 -2.43 38.15 14.46
CA LEU A 91 -3.57 37.70 13.65
C LEU A 91 -4.70 37.13 14.51
N SER A 92 -5.93 37.25 13.99
CA SER A 92 -7.08 36.58 14.57
C SER A 92 -6.97 35.05 14.45
N GLU A 93 -7.68 34.33 15.31
CA GLU A 93 -7.72 32.86 15.26
C GLU A 93 -8.22 32.32 13.91
N VAL A 94 -9.11 33.06 13.23
CA VAL A 94 -9.61 32.69 11.89
C VAL A 94 -8.51 32.79 10.84
N GLU A 95 -7.67 33.81 10.91
CA GLU A 95 -6.55 34.01 9.98
C GLU A 95 -5.42 33.01 10.25
N LYS A 96 -5.08 32.80 11.53
CA LYS A 96 -4.14 31.75 11.93
C LYS A 96 -4.60 30.38 11.46
N PHE A 97 -5.89 30.08 11.60
CA PHE A 97 -6.46 28.83 11.10
C PHE A 97 -6.32 28.67 9.58
N LYS A 98 -6.50 29.74 8.79
CA LYS A 98 -6.29 29.70 7.33
C LYS A 98 -4.83 29.43 6.97
N ILE A 99 -3.90 30.10 7.64
CA ILE A 99 -2.45 29.97 7.42
C ILE A 99 -1.94 28.59 7.84
N ASN A 100 -2.40 28.09 9.00
CA ASN A 100 -1.97 26.80 9.53
C ASN A 100 -2.69 25.60 8.91
N ARG A 101 -3.65 25.83 8.02
CA ARG A 101 -4.39 24.76 7.38
C ARG A 101 -3.44 23.98 6.48
N PHE A 102 -2.99 22.85 6.99
CA PHE A 102 -2.19 21.87 6.28
C PHE A 102 -2.91 20.53 6.31
N ILE A 103 -3.28 20.02 5.13
CA ILE A 103 -4.01 18.75 5.00
C ILE A 103 -3.04 17.70 4.49
N TRP A 104 -2.75 16.71 5.34
CA TRP A 104 -1.97 15.55 4.97
C TRP A 104 -2.87 14.33 4.84
N LEU A 105 -2.91 13.74 3.65
CA LEU A 105 -3.73 12.57 3.35
C LEU A 105 -2.99 11.24 3.58
N GLY A 106 -1.74 11.27 4.02
CA GLY A 106 -0.91 10.07 4.19
C GLY A 106 -0.35 9.51 2.88
N CYS A 107 0.45 8.45 2.99
CA CYS A 107 0.81 7.62 1.84
C CYS A 107 -0.44 6.85 1.39
N CYS A 108 -1.15 7.38 0.40
CA CYS A 108 -2.42 6.79 -0.07
C CYS A 108 -2.23 5.45 -0.81
N MET A 109 -0.98 5.02 -1.02
CA MET A 109 -0.64 3.81 -1.78
C MET A 109 -0.99 2.49 -1.06
N HIS A 110 -1.10 2.49 0.29
CA HIS A 110 -1.37 1.27 1.08
C HIS A 110 -2.79 1.19 1.65
N LYS A 111 -3.64 2.22 1.43
CA LYS A 111 -5.00 2.25 2.00
C LYS A 111 -5.91 1.22 1.33
N GLU A 112 -5.84 1.09 0.01
CA GLU A 112 -6.54 0.03 -0.73
C GLU A 112 -6.10 -1.37 -0.29
N LEU A 113 -4.79 -1.60 -0.08
CA LEU A 113 -4.31 -2.87 0.44
C LEU A 113 -4.89 -3.20 1.83
N ASN A 114 -4.98 -2.20 2.71
CA ASN A 114 -5.58 -2.39 4.02
C ASN A 114 -7.08 -2.68 3.93
N SER A 115 -7.79 -2.09 2.97
CA SER A 115 -9.19 -2.43 2.67
C SER A 115 -9.34 -3.88 2.22
N VAL A 116 -8.52 -4.35 1.26
CA VAL A 116 -8.51 -5.75 0.82
C VAL A 116 -8.21 -6.70 1.98
N LYS A 117 -7.17 -6.40 2.77
CA LYS A 117 -6.78 -7.22 3.92
C LYS A 117 -7.88 -7.26 4.98
N GLY A 118 -8.49 -6.10 5.27
CA GLY A 118 -9.59 -5.97 6.20
C GLY A 118 -10.84 -6.71 5.73
N GLY A 119 -11.20 -6.58 4.45
CA GLY A 119 -12.33 -7.28 3.83
C GLY A 119 -12.16 -8.80 3.89
N ASN A 120 -10.98 -9.32 3.53
CA ASN A 120 -10.67 -10.73 3.64
C ASN A 120 -10.77 -11.25 5.09
N ALA A 121 -10.19 -10.52 6.06
CA ALA A 121 -10.26 -10.89 7.47
C ALA A 121 -11.70 -10.87 8.01
N ALA A 122 -12.47 -9.86 7.63
CA ALA A 122 -13.88 -9.75 8.01
C ALA A 122 -14.72 -10.90 7.42
N MET A 123 -14.49 -11.27 6.16
CA MET A 123 -15.23 -12.36 5.52
C MET A 123 -14.93 -13.72 6.16
N ILE A 124 -13.65 -14.01 6.43
CA ILE A 124 -13.25 -15.23 7.16
C ILE A 124 -13.93 -15.29 8.53
N ALA A 125 -13.95 -14.18 9.27
CA ALA A 125 -14.59 -14.11 10.57
C ALA A 125 -16.12 -14.26 10.48
N TRP A 126 -16.74 -13.72 9.42
CA TRP A 126 -18.19 -13.75 9.21
C TRP A 126 -18.74 -15.17 9.16
N TRP A 127 -18.09 -16.09 8.43
CA TRP A 127 -18.53 -17.50 8.35
C TRP A 127 -18.67 -18.13 9.74
N VAL A 128 -17.63 -17.96 10.57
CA VAL A 128 -17.57 -18.51 11.93
C VAL A 128 -18.61 -17.86 12.84
N GLN A 129 -18.71 -16.52 12.81
CA GLN A 129 -19.61 -15.76 13.67
C GLN A 129 -21.10 -16.05 13.39
N ASN A 130 -21.43 -16.39 12.15
CA ASN A 130 -22.82 -16.67 11.75
C ASN A 130 -23.14 -18.17 11.71
N GLY A 131 -22.19 -19.04 12.09
CA GLY A 131 -22.40 -20.49 12.06
C GLY A 131 -22.69 -21.04 10.65
N VAL A 132 -22.25 -20.33 9.62
CA VAL A 132 -22.42 -20.74 8.20
C VAL A 132 -21.16 -21.51 7.78
N PRO A 133 -21.29 -22.66 7.10
CA PRO A 133 -20.13 -23.37 6.55
C PRO A 133 -19.30 -22.45 5.66
N GLY A 134 -18.02 -22.27 6.02
CA GLY A 134 -17.07 -21.47 5.26
C GLY A 134 -16.46 -22.23 4.07
N PRO A 135 -15.44 -21.64 3.43
CA PRO A 135 -14.78 -22.20 2.27
C PRO A 135 -14.19 -23.58 2.49
N VAL A 136 -14.22 -24.37 1.41
CA VAL A 136 -13.64 -25.72 1.41
C VAL A 136 -12.13 -25.70 1.68
N LEU A 137 -11.65 -26.65 2.48
CA LEU A 137 -10.22 -26.80 2.73
C LEU A 137 -9.47 -27.25 1.47
N LEU A 138 -8.39 -26.53 1.17
CA LEU A 138 -7.51 -26.77 0.04
C LEU A 138 -6.20 -27.40 0.56
N LEU A 139 -6.26 -28.71 0.80
CA LEU A 139 -5.24 -29.49 1.49
C LEU A 139 -4.01 -29.72 0.60
N ASN A 140 -2.81 -29.48 1.13
CA ASN A 140 -1.59 -29.92 0.45
C ASN A 140 -1.54 -31.46 0.32
N LYS A 141 -0.68 -31.99 -0.56
CA LYS A 141 -0.59 -33.43 -0.86
C LYS A 141 -0.38 -34.30 0.39
N PHE A 142 0.44 -33.85 1.33
CA PHE A 142 0.70 -34.58 2.56
C PHE A 142 -0.56 -34.63 3.45
N ASN A 143 -1.22 -33.49 3.67
CA ASN A 143 -2.43 -33.40 4.48
C ASN A 143 -3.61 -34.14 3.82
N ALA A 144 -3.74 -34.08 2.49
CA ALA A 144 -4.79 -34.79 1.76
C ALA A 144 -4.70 -36.32 1.94
N ALA A 145 -3.49 -36.87 1.98
CA ALA A 145 -3.27 -38.30 2.23
C ALA A 145 -3.59 -38.72 3.68
N ASN A 146 -3.52 -37.79 4.64
CA ASN A 146 -3.71 -38.06 6.07
C ASN A 146 -5.08 -37.65 6.61
N LEU A 147 -5.89 -36.91 5.84
CA LEU A 147 -7.17 -36.34 6.28
C LEU A 147 -8.39 -36.69 5.39
N PRO A 148 -8.53 -37.91 4.84
CA PRO A 148 -9.64 -38.21 3.92
C PRO A 148 -11.04 -38.02 4.57
N HIS A 149 -11.13 -38.13 5.91
CA HIS A 149 -12.36 -38.05 6.71
C HIS A 149 -12.72 -36.66 7.23
N ILE A 150 -11.86 -35.65 7.11
CA ILE A 150 -12.12 -34.30 7.65
C ILE A 150 -13.15 -33.49 6.84
N LEU A 151 -13.64 -34.04 5.73
CA LEU A 151 -14.83 -33.53 5.04
C LEU A 151 -16.11 -33.66 5.90
N SER A 152 -16.06 -34.38 7.03
CA SER A 152 -17.16 -34.50 7.99
C SER A 152 -16.71 -34.07 9.41
N PRO A 153 -17.35 -33.06 10.03
CA PRO A 153 -16.89 -32.44 11.29
C PRO A 153 -17.16 -33.27 12.57
N SER A 154 -17.35 -34.60 12.46
CA SER A 154 -17.92 -35.42 13.54
C SER A 154 -16.94 -36.39 14.23
N SER A 155 -15.64 -36.36 13.93
CA SER A 155 -14.66 -37.30 14.51
C SER A 155 -13.67 -36.63 15.46
N SER A 156 -13.38 -37.29 16.58
CA SER A 156 -12.30 -36.92 17.50
C SER A 156 -10.95 -37.02 16.79
N LEU A 157 -10.44 -35.87 16.32
CA LEU A 157 -9.18 -35.80 15.60
C LEU A 157 -7.98 -36.20 16.48
N THR A 158 -7.09 -37.02 15.94
CA THR A 158 -5.77 -37.31 16.52
C THR A 158 -4.91 -36.03 16.57
N PRO A 159 -3.82 -35.99 17.38
CA PRO A 159 -2.92 -34.84 17.40
C PRO A 159 -2.33 -34.49 16.02
N ALA A 160 -1.99 -35.50 15.21
CA ALA A 160 -1.48 -35.31 13.86
C ALA A 160 -2.53 -34.70 12.92
N GLU A 161 -3.77 -35.17 13.02
CA GLU A 161 -4.90 -34.63 12.23
C GLU A 161 -5.25 -33.19 12.61
N LYS A 162 -5.20 -32.85 13.90
CA LYS A 162 -5.37 -31.45 14.35
C LYS A 162 -4.29 -30.53 13.79
N LEU A 163 -3.03 -30.98 13.79
CA LEU A 163 -1.93 -30.21 13.20
C LEU A 163 -2.10 -30.06 11.69
N ALA A 164 -2.48 -31.12 10.98
CA ALA A 164 -2.73 -31.08 9.55
C ALA A 164 -3.93 -30.18 9.20
N PHE A 165 -5.00 -30.20 10.00
CA PHE A 165 -6.13 -29.30 9.87
C PHE A 165 -5.72 -27.83 10.07
N ASN A 166 -5.04 -27.53 11.18
CA ASN A 166 -4.61 -26.17 11.53
C ASN A 166 -3.57 -25.58 10.56
N SER A 167 -2.78 -26.43 9.88
CA SER A 167 -1.83 -26.01 8.84
C SER A 167 -2.46 -25.89 7.44
N SER A 168 -3.70 -26.35 7.27
CA SER A 168 -4.42 -26.24 6.01
C SER A 168 -5.15 -24.91 5.93
N THR A 169 -5.31 -24.42 4.70
CA THR A 169 -5.93 -23.11 4.42
C THR A 169 -7.03 -23.29 3.38
N CYS A 170 -7.92 -22.31 3.29
CA CYS A 170 -9.07 -22.29 2.39
C CYS A 170 -9.31 -20.89 1.82
N GLY A 171 -10.35 -20.76 1.00
CA GLY A 171 -10.89 -19.45 0.62
C GLY A 171 -10.17 -18.75 -0.52
N GLY A 172 -10.58 -17.51 -0.77
CA GLY A 172 -10.23 -16.72 -1.95
C GLY A 172 -8.72 -16.48 -2.12
N VAL A 173 -8.03 -16.11 -1.03
CA VAL A 173 -6.58 -15.89 -1.06
C VAL A 173 -5.84 -17.19 -1.37
N LYS A 174 -6.28 -18.32 -0.79
CA LYS A 174 -5.60 -19.60 -1.02
C LYS A 174 -5.77 -20.06 -2.47
N ILE A 175 -6.99 -20.02 -3.02
CA ILE A 175 -7.22 -20.45 -4.40
C ILE A 175 -6.44 -19.60 -5.40
N THR A 176 -6.39 -18.27 -5.20
CA THR A 176 -5.59 -17.39 -6.06
C THR A 176 -4.09 -17.69 -5.97
N THR A 177 -3.54 -18.05 -4.80
CA THR A 177 -2.15 -18.53 -4.70
C THR A 177 -1.90 -19.82 -5.49
N LEU A 178 -2.83 -20.79 -5.42
CA LEU A 178 -2.69 -22.07 -6.13
C LEU A 178 -2.72 -21.85 -7.64
N LEU A 179 -3.69 -21.08 -8.12
CA LEU A 179 -3.83 -20.73 -9.54
C LEU A 179 -2.63 -19.94 -10.06
N GLY A 180 -2.12 -19.01 -9.26
CA GLY A 180 -0.89 -18.31 -9.57
C GLY A 180 0.31 -19.24 -9.75
N SER A 181 0.40 -20.28 -8.91
CA SER A 181 1.45 -21.29 -9.02
C SER A 181 1.28 -22.17 -10.27
N GLU A 182 0.05 -22.42 -10.71
CA GLU A 182 -0.22 -23.26 -11.88
C GLU A 182 -0.15 -22.47 -13.19
N PHE A 183 -0.75 -21.28 -13.26
CA PHE A 183 -0.97 -20.53 -14.51
C PHE A 183 0.03 -19.38 -14.71
N LYS A 184 0.78 -19.00 -13.67
CA LYS A 184 1.79 -17.94 -13.72
C LYS A 184 3.03 -18.31 -12.88
N HIS A 185 3.50 -19.53 -13.06
CA HIS A 185 4.65 -20.04 -12.34
C HIS A 185 5.92 -19.21 -12.65
N LYS A 186 6.78 -18.98 -11.65
CA LYS A 186 8.04 -18.22 -11.81
C LYS A 186 9.01 -18.87 -12.81
N ASP A 187 8.99 -20.19 -12.87
CA ASP A 187 9.67 -21.01 -13.87
C ASP A 187 8.65 -21.31 -14.97
N ASP A 188 8.80 -20.65 -16.11
CA ASP A 188 7.89 -20.68 -17.26
C ASP A 188 7.76 -22.06 -17.91
N LYS A 189 8.64 -23.01 -17.55
CA LYS A 189 8.61 -24.41 -18.00
C LYS A 189 7.75 -25.33 -17.15
N LYS A 190 7.34 -24.91 -15.95
CA LYS A 190 6.67 -25.79 -14.96
C LYS A 190 5.17 -25.55 -14.82
N GLY A 191 4.66 -24.43 -15.34
CA GLY A 191 3.25 -24.08 -15.26
C GLY A 191 2.52 -24.25 -16.59
N GLN A 192 1.22 -24.04 -16.56
CA GLN A 192 0.31 -24.05 -17.72
C GLN A 192 0.20 -22.67 -18.39
N GLN A 193 1.14 -21.75 -18.17
CA GLN A 193 0.99 -20.34 -18.59
C GLN A 193 0.76 -20.17 -20.09
N ALA A 194 1.55 -20.85 -20.92
CA ALA A 194 1.42 -20.77 -22.38
C ALA A 194 0.09 -21.41 -22.84
N THR A 195 -0.18 -22.64 -22.36
CA THR A 195 -1.41 -23.39 -22.63
C THR A 195 -2.66 -22.58 -22.26
N TYR A 196 -2.66 -21.97 -21.07
CA TYR A 196 -3.72 -21.11 -20.58
C TYR A 196 -3.93 -19.91 -21.50
N SER A 197 -2.86 -19.23 -21.90
CA SER A 197 -2.97 -18.02 -22.72
C SER A 197 -3.56 -18.34 -24.10
N TYR A 198 -3.11 -19.42 -24.74
CA TYR A 198 -3.67 -19.87 -26.02
C TYR A 198 -5.11 -20.31 -25.90
N TRP A 199 -5.43 -21.11 -24.89
CA TRP A 199 -6.79 -21.59 -24.67
C TRP A 199 -7.76 -20.44 -24.39
N MET A 200 -7.39 -19.49 -23.52
CA MET A 200 -8.22 -18.32 -23.24
C MET A 200 -8.38 -17.42 -24.45
N GLU A 201 -7.34 -17.23 -25.26
CA GLU A 201 -7.42 -16.46 -26.50
C GLU A 201 -8.38 -17.11 -27.51
N GLU A 202 -8.36 -18.44 -27.64
CA GLU A 202 -9.31 -19.18 -28.46
C GLU A 202 -10.76 -18.99 -27.97
N GLN A 203 -10.98 -19.04 -26.64
CA GLN A 203 -12.33 -18.89 -26.07
C GLN A 203 -12.85 -17.45 -26.07
N LEU A 204 -11.98 -16.45 -25.92
CA LEU A 204 -12.36 -15.03 -25.81
C LEU A 204 -12.24 -14.25 -27.13
N GLY A 205 -11.51 -14.78 -28.11
CA GLY A 205 -11.25 -14.12 -29.39
C GLY A 205 -10.22 -12.98 -29.32
N HIS A 206 -9.51 -12.83 -28.20
CA HIS A 206 -8.44 -11.87 -28.03
C HIS A 206 -7.38 -12.38 -27.05
N PRO A 207 -6.13 -11.91 -27.14
CA PRO A 207 -5.08 -12.30 -26.19
C PRO A 207 -5.51 -12.06 -24.74
N HIS A 208 -5.34 -13.07 -23.90
CA HIS A 208 -5.67 -13.00 -22.48
C HIS A 208 -4.64 -13.76 -21.64
N SER A 209 -3.91 -13.04 -20.79
CA SER A 209 -2.86 -13.61 -19.95
C SER A 209 -3.30 -13.65 -18.49
N PHE A 210 -2.96 -14.72 -17.77
CA PHE A 210 -3.28 -14.82 -16.35
C PHE A 210 -2.61 -13.70 -15.53
N PRO A 211 -3.32 -13.05 -14.58
CA PRO A 211 -2.73 -12.04 -13.72
C PRO A 211 -1.61 -12.61 -12.84
N ASP A 212 -0.67 -11.76 -12.46
CA ASP A 212 0.48 -12.17 -11.66
C ASP A 212 0.16 -12.18 -10.15
N THR A 213 0.48 -13.30 -9.50
CA THR A 213 0.37 -13.50 -8.05
C THR A 213 1.70 -13.51 -7.33
N SER A 214 2.80 -13.66 -8.06
CA SER A 214 4.13 -14.01 -7.56
C SER A 214 5.02 -12.80 -7.33
N ASN A 215 4.89 -11.77 -8.17
CA ASN A 215 5.45 -10.47 -7.87
C ASN A 215 4.54 -9.81 -6.85
N THR A 216 5.07 -9.50 -5.66
CA THR A 216 4.44 -8.79 -4.53
C THR A 216 4.05 -7.36 -4.89
N ARG A 217 3.26 -7.19 -5.94
CA ARG A 217 2.58 -5.95 -6.25
C ARG A 217 1.30 -5.90 -5.41
N PHE A 218 1.01 -4.71 -4.90
CA PHE A 218 -0.28 -4.41 -4.29
C PHE A 218 -1.40 -4.88 -5.26
N GLN A 219 -2.44 -5.52 -4.73
CA GLN A 219 -3.62 -6.01 -5.49
C GLN A 219 -3.47 -7.30 -6.34
N SER A 220 -2.35 -8.04 -6.27
CA SER A 220 -2.17 -9.26 -7.07
C SER A 220 -3.30 -10.29 -6.95
N HIS A 221 -3.77 -10.54 -5.72
CA HIS A 221 -4.91 -11.42 -5.45
C HIS A 221 -6.25 -10.85 -5.93
N GLY A 222 -6.41 -9.53 -5.92
CA GLY A 222 -7.62 -8.84 -6.41
C GLY A 222 -7.78 -8.99 -7.92
N GLY A 223 -6.69 -8.75 -8.68
CA GLY A 223 -6.69 -8.95 -10.14
C GLY A 223 -7.01 -10.39 -10.55
N VAL A 224 -6.44 -11.38 -9.85
CA VAL A 224 -6.82 -12.79 -10.07
C VAL A 224 -8.27 -13.03 -9.71
N ALA A 225 -8.74 -12.55 -8.55
CA ALA A 225 -10.12 -12.74 -8.13
C ALA A 225 -11.12 -12.19 -9.17
N THR A 226 -10.85 -11.01 -9.72
CA THR A 226 -11.65 -10.41 -10.79
C THR A 226 -11.73 -11.31 -12.03
N VAL A 227 -10.58 -11.80 -12.52
CA VAL A 227 -10.55 -12.70 -13.70
C VAL A 227 -11.29 -14.01 -13.44
N LEU A 228 -11.16 -14.57 -12.23
CA LEU A 228 -11.86 -15.80 -11.86
C LEU A 228 -13.37 -15.63 -11.76
N ILE A 229 -13.85 -14.52 -11.21
CA ILE A 229 -15.28 -14.25 -11.12
C ILE A 229 -15.89 -14.01 -12.50
N ILE A 230 -15.21 -13.23 -13.36
CA ILE A 230 -15.71 -12.92 -14.71
C ILE A 230 -15.74 -14.18 -15.59
N HIS A 231 -14.69 -15.00 -15.52
CA HIS A 231 -14.50 -16.14 -16.43
C HIS A 231 -14.56 -17.49 -15.71
N GLN A 232 -15.33 -17.61 -14.62
CA GLN A 232 -15.37 -18.81 -13.77
C GLN A 232 -15.58 -20.10 -14.59
N THR A 233 -16.62 -20.12 -15.43
CA THR A 233 -16.96 -21.29 -16.26
C THR A 233 -15.84 -21.65 -17.23
N LEU A 234 -15.13 -20.65 -17.76
CA LEU A 234 -13.98 -20.91 -18.64
C LEU A 234 -12.82 -21.53 -17.86
N HIS A 235 -12.53 -21.05 -16.64
CA HIS A 235 -11.50 -21.65 -15.81
C HIS A 235 -11.81 -23.10 -15.42
N ILE A 236 -13.09 -23.43 -15.15
CA ILE A 236 -13.53 -24.81 -14.89
C ILE A 236 -13.28 -25.68 -16.13
N LYS A 237 -13.70 -25.22 -17.32
CA LYS A 237 -13.46 -25.93 -18.58
C LYS A 237 -11.98 -26.09 -18.92
N PHE A 238 -11.17 -25.09 -18.60
CA PHE A 238 -9.73 -25.16 -18.78
C PHE A 238 -9.10 -26.25 -17.92
N MET A 239 -9.52 -26.37 -16.65
CA MET A 239 -9.05 -27.46 -15.78
C MET A 239 -9.44 -28.82 -16.35
N GLU A 240 -10.66 -28.97 -16.86
CA GLU A 240 -11.12 -30.20 -17.52
C GLU A 240 -10.28 -30.51 -18.77
N PHE A 241 -9.99 -29.51 -19.60
CA PHE A 241 -9.10 -29.65 -20.75
C PHE A 241 -7.69 -30.13 -20.34
N VAL A 242 -7.12 -29.55 -19.28
CA VAL A 242 -5.80 -29.96 -18.76
C VAL A 242 -5.83 -31.40 -18.23
N ARG A 243 -6.90 -31.80 -17.54
CA ARG A 243 -7.10 -33.18 -17.06
C ARG A 243 -7.17 -34.16 -18.23
N ASP A 244 -8.02 -33.87 -19.21
CA ASP A 244 -8.33 -34.76 -20.32
C ASP A 244 -7.17 -34.85 -21.34
N GLY A 245 -6.26 -33.87 -21.34
CA GLY A 245 -5.04 -33.89 -22.16
C GLY A 245 -3.93 -34.80 -21.63
N LYS A 246 -4.08 -35.42 -20.45
CA LYS A 246 -3.06 -36.30 -19.87
C LYS A 246 -3.11 -37.69 -20.50
N GLN A 247 -1.94 -38.25 -20.81
CA GLN A 247 -1.82 -39.55 -21.47
C GLN A 247 -2.08 -40.76 -20.56
N ASP A 248 -2.02 -40.57 -19.25
CA ASP A 248 -1.98 -41.65 -18.26
C ASP A 248 -3.32 -41.86 -17.52
N ASP A 249 -4.42 -41.23 -17.99
CA ASP A 249 -5.75 -41.23 -17.34
C ASP A 249 -5.69 -40.93 -15.82
N SER A 250 -4.65 -40.24 -15.36
CA SER A 250 -4.35 -40.04 -13.94
C SER A 250 -5.29 -39.06 -13.23
N GLY A 251 -6.20 -38.43 -13.98
CA GLY A 251 -7.13 -37.43 -13.46
C GLY A 251 -6.42 -36.18 -12.95
N PHE A 252 -7.00 -35.55 -11.93
CA PHE A 252 -6.40 -34.37 -11.29
C PHE A 252 -5.32 -34.78 -10.27
N MET A 253 -4.17 -34.10 -10.36
CA MET A 253 -3.20 -34.07 -9.26
C MET A 253 -3.78 -33.26 -8.09
N ASN A 254 -3.24 -33.44 -6.87
CA ASN A 254 -3.74 -32.76 -5.68
C ASN A 254 -3.86 -31.23 -5.81
N LEU A 255 -2.90 -30.57 -6.48
CA LEU A 255 -2.96 -29.13 -6.72
C LEU A 255 -4.14 -28.76 -7.64
N GLU A 256 -4.27 -29.46 -8.75
CA GLU A 256 -5.34 -29.25 -9.73
C GLU A 256 -6.72 -29.56 -9.15
N GLU A 257 -6.83 -30.63 -8.34
CA GLU A 257 -8.07 -31.00 -7.66
C GLU A 257 -8.50 -29.92 -6.66
N ASN A 258 -7.56 -29.36 -5.89
CA ASN A 258 -7.84 -28.22 -5.03
C ASN A 258 -8.31 -27.00 -5.84
N ILE A 259 -7.67 -26.75 -6.99
CA ILE A 259 -8.09 -25.66 -7.87
C ILE A 259 -9.51 -25.90 -8.37
N TYR A 260 -9.79 -27.07 -8.92
CA TYR A 260 -11.08 -27.45 -9.47
C TYR A 260 -12.20 -27.38 -8.42
N ARG A 261 -11.95 -27.84 -7.19
CA ARG A 261 -12.87 -27.72 -6.06
C ARG A 261 -13.10 -26.26 -5.66
N GLY A 262 -12.04 -25.48 -5.52
CA GLY A 262 -12.14 -24.07 -5.13
C GLY A 262 -12.89 -23.20 -6.15
N LEU A 263 -12.79 -23.51 -7.45
CA LEU A 263 -13.53 -22.82 -8.51
C LEU A 263 -15.04 -23.09 -8.49
N GLN A 264 -15.48 -24.13 -7.78
CA GLN A 264 -16.88 -24.54 -7.70
C GLN A 264 -17.49 -24.28 -6.32
N ASP A 265 -16.67 -23.91 -5.33
CA ASP A 265 -17.07 -23.73 -3.95
C ASP A 265 -17.72 -22.35 -3.72
N PRO A 266 -19.04 -22.25 -3.46
CA PRO A 266 -19.73 -20.95 -3.36
C PRO A 266 -19.17 -20.01 -2.27
N PRO A 267 -18.78 -20.48 -1.07
CA PRO A 267 -18.09 -19.63 -0.09
C PRO A 267 -16.74 -19.11 -0.58
N THR A 268 -15.93 -19.93 -1.25
CA THR A 268 -14.68 -19.47 -1.90
C THR A 268 -14.97 -18.38 -2.93
N LEU A 269 -15.98 -18.57 -3.79
CA LEU A 269 -16.38 -17.58 -4.79
C LEU A 269 -16.89 -16.28 -4.14
N THR A 270 -17.56 -16.37 -3.00
CA THR A 270 -18.01 -15.19 -2.24
C THR A 270 -16.81 -14.39 -1.73
N GLU A 271 -15.79 -15.06 -1.19
CA GLU A 271 -14.55 -14.38 -0.79
C GLU A 271 -13.82 -13.76 -1.98
N LEU A 272 -13.77 -14.45 -3.13
CA LEU A 272 -13.21 -13.88 -4.36
C LEU A 272 -13.97 -12.64 -4.83
N ALA A 273 -15.30 -12.61 -4.72
CA ALA A 273 -16.08 -11.43 -5.06
C ALA A 273 -15.70 -10.22 -4.18
N ILE A 274 -15.49 -10.43 -2.88
CA ILE A 274 -15.01 -9.37 -1.98
C ILE A 274 -13.60 -8.92 -2.38
N LEU A 275 -12.69 -9.85 -2.65
CA LEU A 275 -11.33 -9.52 -3.11
C LEU A 275 -11.34 -8.75 -4.44
N ALA A 276 -12.29 -9.02 -5.34
CA ALA A 276 -12.46 -8.32 -6.60
C ALA A 276 -13.04 -6.90 -6.43
N ILE A 277 -13.93 -6.69 -5.45
CA ILE A 277 -14.54 -5.37 -5.19
C ILE A 277 -13.52 -4.37 -4.62
N TYR A 278 -12.64 -4.83 -3.73
CA TYR A 278 -11.62 -3.99 -3.08
C TYR A 278 -10.25 -4.05 -3.79
N GLY A 279 -10.13 -4.92 -4.79
CA GLY A 279 -8.88 -5.27 -5.47
C GLY A 279 -8.49 -4.34 -6.60
#